data_AF-A0A3S8Y170-F1
#
_entry.id   AF-A0A3S8Y170-F1
#
_cell.length_a   1.000
_cell.length_b   1.000
_cell.length_c   1.000
_cell.angle_alpha   90.00
_cell.angle_beta   90.00
_cell.angle_gamma   90.00
#
_symmetry.space_group_name_H-M   'P 1'
#
loop_
_entity.id
_entity.type
_entity.pdbx_description
1 polymer ?
#
loop_
_entity_poly.entity_id
_entity_poly.type
_entity_poly.pdbx_seq_one_letter_code
_entity_poly.pdbx_strand_id
1 'polypeptide(L)'
;MVISAQERLDDVVVAVVEVAAEAGESGTYTADVARTLAAVVGKVGARIAAEAETRGFRCGWREAVVLSADGAQDGARVFRMPAGPGK
;
A
#
# COMPACT_ATOMS: atom_id res chain seq x y z
N MET A 1 6.71 2.48 16.56
CA MET A 1 6.99 1.32 15.67
C MET A 1 5.88 1.27 14.64
N VAL A 2 6.18 1.45 13.35
CA VAL A 2 5.16 1.34 12.29
C VAL A 2 5.13 -0.12 11.87
N ILE A 3 4.10 -0.85 12.31
CA ILE A 3 3.89 -2.24 11.89
C ILE A 3 3.60 -2.24 10.39
N SER A 4 4.30 -3.08 9.64
CA SER A 4 4.13 -3.22 8.21
C SER A 4 2.74 -3.77 7.86
N ALA A 5 2.30 -3.53 6.64
CA ALA A 5 1.05 -4.09 6.13
C ALA A 5 1.00 -5.62 6.27
N GLN A 6 2.14 -6.28 6.03
CA GLN A 6 2.28 -7.73 6.12
C GLN A 6 2.16 -8.24 7.56
N GLU A 7 2.89 -7.65 8.51
CA GLU A 7 2.83 -8.03 9.93
C GLU A 7 1.41 -7.89 10.49
N ARG A 8 0.68 -6.84 10.11
CA ARG A 8 -0.73 -6.67 10.51
C ARG A 8 -1.64 -7.79 9.99
N LEU A 9 -1.36 -8.32 8.80
CA LEU A 9 -2.15 -9.41 8.24
C LEU A 9 -1.79 -10.73 8.91
N ASP A 10 -0.51 -10.96 9.18
CA ASP A 10 -0.02 -12.16 9.86
C ASP A 10 -0.62 -12.26 11.28
N ASP A 11 -0.66 -11.17 12.05
CA ASP A 11 -1.29 -11.12 13.37
C ASP A 11 -2.77 -11.53 13.33
N VAL A 12 -3.49 -11.10 12.29
CA VAL A 12 -4.92 -11.42 12.12
C VAL A 12 -5.11 -12.89 11.75
N VAL A 13 -4.24 -13.43 10.91
CA VAL A 13 -4.26 -14.86 10.56
C VAL A 13 -3.98 -15.72 11.79
N VAL A 14 -2.99 -15.35 12.61
CA VAL A 14 -2.68 -16.03 13.87
C VAL A 14 -3.90 -16.04 14.78
N ALA A 15 -4.50 -14.87 15.03
CA ALA A 15 -5.69 -14.76 15.89
C ALA A 15 -6.88 -15.59 15.35
N VAL A 16 -7.08 -15.61 14.03
CA VAL A 16 -8.14 -16.43 13.40
C VAL A 16 -7.89 -17.93 13.58
N VAL A 17 -6.64 -18.37 13.49
CA VAL A 17 -6.26 -19.78 13.73
C VAL A 17 -6.48 -20.17 15.19
N GLU A 18 -6.11 -19.31 16.14
CA GLU A 18 -6.35 -19.54 17.57
C GLU A 18 -7.86 -19.69 17.87
N VAL A 19 -8.70 -18.80 17.32
CA VAL A 19 -10.16 -18.88 17.46
C VAL A 19 -10.72 -20.14 16.81
N ALA A 20 -10.19 -20.55 15.66
CA ALA A 20 -10.60 -21.80 15.01
C ALA A 20 -10.25 -23.03 15.87
N ALA A 21 -9.08 -23.03 16.49
CA ALA A 21 -8.64 -24.09 17.39
C ALA A 21 -9.53 -24.17 18.63
N GLU A 22 -9.81 -23.05 19.28
CA GLU A 22 -10.71 -22.98 20.46
C GLU A 22 -12.14 -23.43 20.10
N ALA A 23 -12.64 -23.03 18.93
CA ALA A 23 -13.94 -23.49 18.43
C ALA A 23 -13.94 -25.01 18.17
N GLY A 24 -12.81 -25.57 17.70
CA GLY A 24 -12.63 -27.00 17.50
C GLY A 24 -12.64 -27.77 18.83
N GLU A 25 -11.90 -27.29 19.82
CA GLU A 25 -11.84 -27.87 21.17
C GLU A 25 -13.19 -27.84 21.89
N SER A 26 -13.96 -26.76 21.71
CA SER A 26 -15.31 -26.61 22.27
C SER A 26 -16.41 -27.33 21.49
N GLY A 27 -16.08 -27.95 20.35
CA GLY A 27 -17.06 -28.62 19.47
C GLY A 27 -18.02 -27.65 18.77
N THR A 28 -17.69 -26.36 18.72
CA THR A 28 -18.50 -25.29 18.09
C THR A 28 -18.02 -24.93 16.69
N TYR A 29 -16.93 -25.54 16.22
CA TYR A 29 -16.42 -25.33 14.87
C TYR A 29 -17.39 -25.90 13.82
N THR A 30 -18.00 -25.02 13.04
CA THR A 30 -18.93 -25.36 11.96
C THR A 30 -18.45 -24.78 10.62
N ALA A 31 -19.09 -25.21 9.52
CA ALA A 31 -18.86 -24.61 8.21
C ALA A 31 -19.15 -23.10 8.18
N ASP A 32 -20.11 -22.63 8.98
CA ASP A 32 -20.43 -21.20 9.08
C ASP A 32 -19.36 -20.42 9.85
N VAL A 33 -18.80 -21.01 10.91
CA VAL A 33 -17.64 -20.45 11.63
C VAL A 33 -16.44 -20.37 10.68
N ALA A 34 -16.13 -21.45 9.96
CA ALA A 34 -15.04 -21.48 8.98
C ALA A 34 -15.20 -20.39 7.89
N ARG A 35 -16.40 -20.27 7.30
CA ARG A 35 -16.70 -19.22 6.31
C ARG A 35 -16.57 -17.82 6.88
N THR A 36 -17.03 -17.62 8.12
CA THR A 36 -16.94 -16.32 8.80
C THR A 36 -15.50 -15.93 9.06
N LEU A 37 -14.68 -16.84 9.58
CA LEU A 37 -13.25 -16.62 9.81
C LEU A 37 -12.50 -16.33 8.51
N ALA A 38 -12.77 -17.09 7.44
CA ALA A 38 -12.21 -16.81 6.12
C ALA A 38 -12.61 -15.42 5.59
N ALA A 39 -13.87 -15.02 5.78
CA ALA A 39 -14.35 -13.70 5.40
C ALA A 39 -13.68 -12.58 6.20
N VAL A 40 -13.36 -12.79 7.48
CA VAL A 40 -12.62 -11.83 8.30
C VAL A 40 -11.22 -11.61 7.73
N VAL A 41 -10.46 -12.68 7.48
CA VAL A 41 -9.12 -12.59 6.88
C VAL A 41 -9.18 -11.88 5.53
N GLY A 42 -10.12 -12.27 4.67
CA GLY A 42 -10.28 -11.66 3.34
C GLY A 42 -10.61 -10.16 3.40
N LYS A 43 -11.52 -9.74 4.28
CA LYS A 43 -11.89 -8.32 4.45
C LYS A 43 -10.72 -7.48 4.98
N VAL A 44 -9.99 -8.01 5.96
CA VAL A 44 -8.83 -7.30 6.52
C VAL A 44 -7.71 -7.20 5.51
N GLY A 45 -7.41 -8.28 4.79
CA GLY A 45 -6.44 -8.28 3.69
C GLY A 45 -6.78 -7.24 2.62
N ALA A 46 -8.04 -7.17 2.18
CA ALA A 46 -8.49 -6.17 1.21
C ALA A 46 -8.31 -4.72 1.72
N ARG A 47 -8.61 -4.46 3.00
CA ARG A 47 -8.40 -3.13 3.60
C ARG A 47 -6.92 -2.76 3.66
N ILE A 48 -6.07 -3.69 4.05
CA ILE A 48 -4.61 -3.48 4.11
C ILE A 48 -4.05 -3.18 2.72
N ALA A 49 -4.50 -3.91 1.68
CA ALA A 49 -4.11 -3.66 0.30
C ALA A 49 -4.51 -2.25 -0.15
N ALA A 50 -5.78 -1.86 0.06
CA ALA A 50 -6.26 -0.52 -0.29
C ALA A 50 -5.51 0.61 0.43
N GLU A 51 -5.14 0.41 1.70
CA GLU A 51 -4.31 1.35 2.46
C GLU A 51 -2.89 1.47 1.87
N ALA A 52 -2.29 0.35 1.48
CA ALA A 52 -0.96 0.32 0.86
C ALA A 52 -0.96 1.03 -0.51
N GLU A 53 -1.97 0.77 -1.34
CA GLU A 53 -2.17 1.44 -2.64
C GLU A 53 -2.34 2.95 -2.46
N THR A 54 -3.20 3.38 -1.53
CA THR A 54 -3.43 4.81 -1.25
C THR A 54 -2.16 5.50 -0.77
N ARG A 55 -1.38 4.84 0.10
CA ARG A 55 -0.08 5.36 0.56
C ARG A 55 0.92 5.45 -0.59
N GLY A 56 1.01 4.41 -1.43
CA GLY A 56 1.86 4.40 -2.62
C GLY A 56 1.52 5.55 -3.57
N PHE A 57 0.24 5.73 -3.89
CA PHE A 57 -0.24 6.85 -4.71
C PHE A 57 0.15 8.20 -4.12
N ARG A 58 -0.06 8.42 -2.82
CA ARG A 58 0.29 9.69 -2.16
C ARG A 58 1.79 9.97 -2.16
N CYS A 59 2.62 8.94 -1.95
CA CYS A 59 4.08 9.09 -1.99
C CYS A 59 4.56 9.38 -3.41
N GLY A 60 4.15 8.58 -4.40
CA GLY A 60 4.52 8.78 -5.80
C GLY A 60 4.03 10.12 -6.36
N TRP A 61 2.82 10.55 -6.00
CA TRP A 61 2.32 11.87 -6.37
C TRP A 61 3.17 12.99 -5.77
N ARG A 62 3.53 12.89 -4.48
CA ARG A 62 4.42 13.88 -3.84
C ARG A 62 5.76 13.94 -4.53
N GLU A 63 6.37 12.80 -4.85
CA GLU A 63 7.64 12.73 -5.58
C GLU A 63 7.52 13.37 -6.97
N ALA A 64 6.44 13.09 -7.71
CA ALA A 64 6.19 13.71 -9.01
C ALA A 64 6.03 15.23 -8.93
N VAL A 65 5.32 15.74 -7.91
CA VAL A 65 5.18 17.18 -7.66
C VAL A 65 6.52 17.82 -7.32
N VAL A 66 7.33 17.19 -6.48
CA VAL A 66 8.68 17.67 -6.13
C VAL A 66 9.56 17.75 -7.39
N LEU A 67 9.60 16.69 -8.20
CA LEU A 67 10.36 16.66 -9.46
C LEU A 67 9.88 17.72 -10.45
N SER A 68 8.57 17.97 -10.52
CA SER A 68 8.00 19.00 -11.40
C SER A 68 8.33 20.42 -10.94
N ALA A 69 8.37 20.65 -9.62
CA ALA A 69 8.75 21.94 -9.04
C ALA A 69 10.25 22.24 -9.23
N ASP A 70 11.11 21.21 -9.15
CA ASP A 70 12.55 21.33 -9.37
C ASP A 70 12.88 21.51 -10.88
N GLY A 71 12.18 20.78 -11.76
CA GLY A 71 12.28 20.94 -13.21
C GLY A 71 11.81 22.30 -13.73
N ALA A 72 10.89 22.97 -13.02
CA ALA A 72 10.50 24.35 -13.33
C ALA A 72 11.59 25.38 -12.99
N GLN A 73 12.55 25.05 -12.11
CA GLN A 73 13.70 25.93 -11.82
C GLN A 73 14.84 25.79 -12.84
N ASP A 74 14.98 24.62 -13.50
CA ASP A 74 15.97 24.42 -14.57
C ASP A 74 15.39 24.65 -15.99
N GLY A 75 14.07 24.66 -16.10
CA GLY A 75 13.29 24.78 -17.33
C GLY A 75 13.08 26.20 -17.86
N ALA A 76 14.16 26.97 -18.00
CA ALA A 76 14.18 28.15 -18.89
C ALA A 76 15.59 28.52 -19.36
N ARG A 77 16.48 27.56 -19.60
CA ARG A 77 17.72 27.85 -20.34
C ARG A 77 17.42 27.92 -21.83
N VAL A 78 17.00 29.10 -22.28
CA VAL A 78 16.95 29.44 -23.70
C VAL A 78 18.37 29.27 -24.26
N PHE A 79 18.62 28.18 -24.97
CA PHE A 79 19.89 27.97 -25.66
C PHE A 79 19.93 28.92 -26.84
N ARG A 80 20.52 30.11 -26.65
CA ARG A 80 20.70 31.09 -27.70
C ARG A 80 21.76 30.54 -28.67
N MET A 81 21.35 30.10 -29.86
CA MET A 81 22.27 29.70 -30.92
C MET A 81 23.26 30.86 -31.17
N PRO A 82 24.58 30.64 -31.14
CA PRO A 82 25.54 31.67 -31.53
C PRO A 82 25.28 32.04 -32.97
N ALA A 83 25.14 33.35 -33.24
CA ALA A 83 25.01 33.86 -34.59
C ALA A 83 26.22 33.37 -35.41
N GLY A 84 25.96 32.66 -36.50
CA GLY A 84 27.00 32.20 -37.42
C GLY A 84 27.82 33.39 -37.94
N PRO A 85 29.09 33.18 -38.29
CA PRO A 85 30.00 34.26 -38.68
C PRO A 85 29.41 35.01 -39.88
N GLY A 86 29.16 36.31 -39.69
CA GLY A 86 28.73 37.22 -40.73
C GLY A 86 29.75 37.27 -41.87
N LYS A 87 29.23 37.38 -43.09
CA LYS A 87 30.02 37.60 -44.31
C LYS A 87 30.74 38.94 -44.27
#